data_AF-A0A9D8R2R3-F1
#
_entry.id   AF-A0A9D8R2R3-F1
#
_cell.length_a   1.000
_cell.length_b   1.000
_cell.length_c   1.000
_cell.angle_alpha   90.00
_cell.angle_beta   90.00
_cell.angle_gamma   90.00
#
_symmetry.space_group_name_H-M   'P 1'
#
loop_
_entity.id
_entity.type
_entity.pdbx_description
1 polymer ?
#
loop_
_entity_poly.entity_id
_entity_poly.type
_entity_poly.pdbx_seq_one_letter_code
_entity_poly.pdbx_strand_id
1 'polypeptide(L)'
;MCVKKIALLFALALCAACSSPVERYTDWLYGSMPLPDSLQYSRSWWEANVAKTLEVRKTMAWGIPEREFRHFVLSLRVNNETLDDFRLEYADTLCRRVKGMTISDAALEINHWCHEQATYQPSDARTSAPMATVRRGVGRCGEESVLAVAALR
;
A
#
# COMPACT_ATOMS: atom_id res chain seq x y z
N MET A 1 -2.44 47.15 4.33
CA MET A 1 -1.72 45.96 3.80
C MET A 1 -1.42 44.89 4.85
N CYS A 2 -1.50 45.17 6.17
CA CYS A 2 -1.20 44.20 7.23
C CYS A 2 -2.30 43.15 7.45
N VAL A 3 -3.58 43.56 7.43
CA VAL A 3 -4.74 42.68 7.72
C VAL A 3 -4.93 41.57 6.68
N LYS A 4 -4.73 41.85 5.39
CA LYS A 4 -4.83 40.85 4.31
C LYS A 4 -3.74 39.76 4.39
N LYS A 5 -2.52 40.12 4.84
CA LYS A 5 -1.43 39.16 5.04
C LYS A 5 -1.69 38.27 6.27
N ILE A 6 -2.22 38.84 7.35
CA ILE A 6 -2.60 38.08 8.55
C ILE A 6 -3.76 37.11 8.25
N ALA A 7 -4.77 37.56 7.50
CA ALA A 7 -5.88 36.70 7.07
C ALA A 7 -5.42 35.55 6.15
N LEU A 8 -4.47 35.81 5.24
CA LEU A 8 -3.91 34.78 4.36
C LEU A 8 -3.05 33.76 5.14
N LEU A 9 -2.27 34.22 6.12
CA LEU A 9 -1.51 33.34 7.02
C LEU A 9 -2.40 32.49 7.92
N PHE A 10 -3.51 33.05 8.43
CA PHE A 10 -4.51 32.30 9.19
C PHE A 10 -5.27 31.28 8.32
N ALA A 11 -5.61 31.64 7.08
CA ALA A 11 -6.26 30.72 6.14
C ALA A 11 -5.35 29.55 5.75
N LEU A 12 -4.05 29.79 5.49
CA LEU A 12 -3.08 28.72 5.25
C LEU A 12 -2.89 27.81 6.48
N ALA A 13 -2.87 28.38 7.69
CA ALA A 13 -2.73 27.62 8.92
C ALA A 13 -3.97 26.76 9.23
N LEU A 14 -5.18 27.25 8.94
CA LEU A 14 -6.42 26.47 9.05
C LEU A 14 -6.49 25.35 8.00
N CYS A 15 -6.07 25.58 6.75
CA CYS A 15 -6.02 24.54 5.72
C CYS A 15 -5.06 23.40 6.09
N ALA A 16 -3.88 23.72 6.65
CA ALA A 16 -2.92 22.70 7.10
C ALA A 16 -3.47 21.82 8.24
N ALA A 17 -4.28 22.39 9.14
CA ALA A 17 -4.95 21.67 10.22
C ALA A 17 -6.19 20.86 9.77
N CYS A 18 -6.68 21.07 8.54
CA CYS A 18 -7.93 20.49 8.05
C CYS A 18 -7.74 19.31 7.09
N SER A 19 -6.49 18.91 6.79
CA SER A 19 -6.22 17.78 5.91
C SER A 19 -6.69 16.46 6.51
N SER A 20 -7.30 15.59 5.71
CA SER A 20 -7.68 14.25 6.19
C SER A 20 -6.43 13.38 6.42
N PRO A 21 -6.47 12.34 7.27
CA PRO A 21 -5.36 11.40 7.37
C PRO A 21 -4.97 10.81 6.01
N VAL A 22 -5.95 10.52 5.15
CA VAL A 22 -5.72 10.02 3.79
C VAL A 22 -4.90 11.01 2.99
N GLU A 23 -5.29 12.29 2.94
CA GLU A 23 -4.53 13.33 2.24
C GLU A 23 -3.10 13.44 2.74
N ARG A 24 -2.87 13.46 4.05
CA ARG A 24 -1.52 13.57 4.62
C ARG A 24 -0.61 12.40 4.25
N TYR A 25 -1.13 11.17 4.28
CA TYR A 25 -0.36 10.00 3.90
C TYR A 25 -0.16 9.90 2.38
N THR A 26 -1.14 10.35 1.59
CA THR A 26 -0.97 10.48 0.14
C THR A 26 0.11 11.50 -0.18
N ASP A 27 0.08 12.70 0.41
CA ASP A 27 1.10 13.73 0.22
C ASP A 27 2.49 13.23 0.65
N TRP A 28 2.56 12.43 1.72
CA TRP A 28 3.78 11.76 2.13
C TRP A 28 4.33 10.81 1.06
N LEU A 29 3.48 9.98 0.43
CA LEU A 29 3.88 9.13 -0.69
C LEU A 29 4.42 9.96 -1.86
N TYR A 30 3.69 11.02 -2.25
CA TYR A 30 4.09 11.91 -3.35
C TYR A 30 5.43 12.62 -3.10
N GLY A 31 5.81 12.83 -1.83
CA GLY A 31 7.11 13.42 -1.47
C GLY A 31 8.33 12.57 -1.86
N SER A 32 8.16 11.27 -2.08
CA SER A 32 9.28 10.36 -2.39
C SER A 32 8.98 9.33 -3.49
N MET A 33 7.81 9.36 -4.12
CA MET A 33 7.45 8.36 -5.12
C MET A 33 8.24 8.54 -6.43
N PRO A 34 8.53 7.45 -7.16
CA PRO A 34 9.12 7.55 -8.50
C PRO A 34 8.26 8.38 -9.44
N LEU A 35 8.90 9.20 -10.30
CA LEU A 35 8.19 10.04 -11.27
C LEU A 35 7.21 9.27 -12.17
N PRO A 36 7.50 8.04 -12.65
CA PRO A 36 6.50 7.27 -13.41
C PRO A 36 5.21 7.01 -12.62
N ASP A 37 5.33 6.71 -11.33
CA ASP A 37 4.18 6.38 -10.48
C ASP A 37 3.28 7.60 -10.22
N SER A 38 3.88 8.79 -10.09
CA SER A 38 3.13 10.03 -9.87
C SER A 38 2.38 10.50 -11.12
N LEU A 39 2.86 10.13 -12.31
CA LEU A 39 2.27 10.52 -13.59
C LEU A 39 1.29 9.48 -14.15
N GLN A 40 1.50 8.20 -13.85
CA GLN A 40 0.72 7.11 -14.45
C GLN A 40 -0.63 6.88 -13.76
N TYR A 41 -0.78 7.27 -12.49
CA TYR A 41 -1.98 7.03 -11.69
C TYR A 41 -2.56 8.33 -11.14
N SER A 42 -3.89 8.43 -11.05
CA SER A 42 -4.55 9.60 -10.49
C SER A 42 -4.32 9.71 -8.98
N ARG A 43 -4.37 10.94 -8.44
CA ARG A 43 -4.31 11.16 -6.98
C ARG A 43 -5.42 10.41 -6.24
N SER A 44 -6.63 10.37 -6.81
CA SER A 44 -7.76 9.62 -6.23
C SER A 44 -7.51 8.12 -6.12
N TRP A 45 -6.75 7.54 -7.05
CA TRP A 45 -6.37 6.12 -7.01
C TRP A 45 -5.40 5.84 -5.85
N TRP A 46 -4.43 6.74 -5.63
CA TRP A 46 -3.55 6.68 -4.47
C TRP A 46 -4.32 6.86 -3.15
N GLU A 47 -5.24 7.83 -3.09
CA GLU A 47 -6.08 8.06 -1.92
C GLU A 47 -6.94 6.84 -1.57
N ALA A 48 -7.49 6.14 -2.57
CA ALA A 48 -8.24 4.90 -2.35
C ALA A 48 -7.36 3.81 -1.70
N ASN A 49 -6.14 3.62 -2.22
CA ASN A 49 -5.18 2.67 -1.66
C ASN A 49 -4.73 3.04 -0.25
N VAL A 50 -4.47 4.33 0.01
CA VAL A 50 -4.13 4.85 1.34
C VAL A 50 -5.30 4.65 2.31
N ALA A 51 -6.53 4.95 1.88
CA ALA A 51 -7.72 4.76 2.70
C ALA A 51 -7.88 3.28 3.09
N LYS A 52 -7.72 2.35 2.16
CA LYS A 52 -7.77 0.91 2.45
C LYS A 52 -6.65 0.48 3.40
N THR A 53 -5.42 0.98 3.23
CA THR A 53 -4.32 0.72 4.18
C THR A 53 -4.65 1.20 5.60
N LEU A 54 -5.25 2.39 5.75
CA LEU A 54 -5.64 2.92 7.06
C LEU A 54 -6.79 2.12 7.68
N GLU A 55 -7.73 1.66 6.87
CA GLU A 55 -8.80 0.74 7.28
C GLU A 55 -8.22 -0.57 7.84
N VAL A 56 -7.28 -1.20 7.11
CA VAL A 56 -6.60 -2.43 7.54
C VAL A 56 -5.79 -2.18 8.82
N ARG A 57 -5.01 -1.10 8.89
CA ARG A 57 -4.23 -0.73 10.08
C ARG A 57 -5.12 -0.61 11.32
N LYS A 58 -6.29 0.02 11.18
CA LYS A 58 -7.27 0.17 12.26
C LYS A 58 -7.91 -1.16 12.64
N THR A 59 -8.28 -1.97 11.66
CA THR A 59 -9.00 -3.24 11.87
C THR A 59 -8.11 -4.30 12.51
N MET A 60 -6.88 -4.46 12.02
CA MET A 60 -5.95 -5.48 12.50
C MET A 60 -5.26 -5.08 13.81
N ALA A 61 -5.11 -3.77 14.05
CA ALA A 61 -4.60 -3.21 15.30
C ALA A 61 -3.28 -3.81 15.81
N TRP A 62 -2.40 -4.28 14.92
CA TRP A 62 -1.11 -4.91 15.25
C TRP A 62 -0.05 -3.98 15.87
N GLY A 63 -0.38 -2.71 16.12
CA GLY A 63 0.51 -1.78 16.82
C GLY A 63 1.76 -1.39 16.03
N ILE A 64 1.74 -1.46 14.70
CA ILE A 64 2.88 -1.10 13.86
C ILE A 64 3.28 0.37 14.10
N PRO A 65 4.54 0.66 14.49
CA PRO A 65 4.96 2.01 14.78
C PRO A 65 4.98 2.89 13.52
N GLU A 66 4.88 4.20 13.74
CA GLU A 66 4.60 5.16 12.67
C GLU A 66 5.68 5.25 11.60
N ARG A 67 6.94 5.02 11.97
CA ARG A 67 8.05 4.99 11.01
C ARG A 67 7.91 3.78 10.08
N GLU A 68 7.72 2.60 10.65
CA GLU A 68 7.60 1.35 9.92
C GLU A 68 6.36 1.37 9.01
N PHE A 69 5.25 1.90 9.50
CA PHE A 69 4.04 2.08 8.72
C PHE A 69 4.29 2.92 7.46
N ARG A 70 4.88 4.11 7.62
CA ARG A 70 5.12 5.05 6.52
C ARG A 70 6.10 4.53 5.48
N HIS A 71 7.12 3.79 5.89
CA HIS A 71 8.20 3.37 4.99
C HIS A 71 8.03 1.96 4.42
N PHE A 72 7.36 1.05 5.13
CA PHE A 72 7.28 -0.36 4.75
C PHE A 72 5.87 -0.88 4.50
N VAL A 73 4.82 -0.21 5.00
CA VAL A 73 3.43 -0.67 4.83
C VAL A 73 2.68 0.17 3.79
N LEU A 74 2.81 1.50 3.89
CA LEU A 74 2.02 2.44 3.08
C LEU A 74 2.28 2.31 1.58
N SER A 75 3.54 2.10 1.19
CA SER A 75 3.94 2.04 -0.21
C SER A 75 3.30 0.86 -0.96
N LEU A 76 2.94 1.06 -2.22
CA LEU A 76 2.43 0.00 -3.11
C LEU A 76 3.56 -0.68 -3.87
N ARG A 77 4.53 0.10 -4.35
CA ARG A 77 5.69 -0.43 -5.07
C ARG A 77 6.55 -1.31 -4.18
N VAL A 78 7.00 -2.42 -4.74
CA VAL A 78 7.92 -3.37 -4.14
C VAL A 78 9.20 -3.48 -4.98
N ASN A 79 9.07 -3.59 -6.30
CA ASN A 79 10.17 -3.77 -7.24
C ASN A 79 9.90 -2.96 -8.55
N ASN A 80 10.03 -3.61 -9.72
CA ASN A 80 9.87 -3.02 -11.06
C ASN A 80 8.53 -3.38 -11.72
N GLU A 81 7.57 -3.88 -10.95
CA GLU A 81 6.22 -4.22 -11.40
C GLU A 81 5.41 -2.99 -11.83
N THR A 82 4.39 -3.24 -12.66
CA THR A 82 3.31 -2.27 -12.85
C THR A 82 2.41 -2.31 -11.61
N LEU A 83 1.99 -1.16 -11.09
CA LEU A 83 1.08 -1.13 -9.93
C LEU A 83 -0.35 -1.51 -10.36
N ASP A 84 -1.08 -2.17 -9.47
CA ASP A 84 -2.44 -2.64 -9.70
C ASP A 84 -3.31 -2.50 -8.43
N ASP A 85 -4.56 -2.93 -8.54
CA ASP A 85 -5.57 -2.81 -7.48
C ASP A 85 -5.50 -3.94 -6.43
N PHE A 86 -4.40 -4.70 -6.35
CA PHE A 86 -4.29 -5.86 -5.45
C PHE A 86 -4.71 -5.56 -4.02
N ARG A 87 -4.25 -4.43 -3.47
CA ARG A 87 -4.61 -4.01 -2.10
C ARG A 87 -6.10 -3.80 -1.94
N LEU A 88 -6.76 -3.18 -2.92
CA LEU A 88 -8.19 -2.90 -2.86
C LEU A 88 -9.01 -4.19 -2.96
N GLU A 89 -8.57 -5.14 -3.79
CA GLU A 89 -9.28 -6.39 -4.07
C GLU A 89 -9.04 -7.48 -3.00
N TYR A 90 -7.83 -7.60 -2.47
CA TYR A 90 -7.44 -8.73 -1.61
C TYR A 90 -7.34 -8.41 -0.12
N ALA A 91 -7.25 -7.14 0.30
CA ALA A 91 -7.09 -6.79 1.71
C ALA A 91 -8.16 -7.45 2.62
N ASP A 92 -9.43 -7.38 2.24
CA ASP A 92 -10.53 -7.93 3.05
C ASP A 92 -10.51 -9.47 3.09
N THR A 93 -10.02 -10.11 2.03
CA THR A 93 -9.85 -11.57 1.97
C THR A 93 -8.72 -12.01 2.89
N LEU A 94 -7.57 -11.34 2.82
CA LEU A 94 -6.41 -11.64 3.65
C LEU A 94 -6.68 -11.35 5.13
N CYS A 95 -7.30 -10.20 5.44
CA CYS A 95 -7.68 -9.85 6.81
C CYS A 95 -8.66 -10.87 7.44
N ARG A 96 -9.61 -11.39 6.65
CA ARG A 96 -10.51 -12.47 7.12
C ARG A 96 -9.74 -13.76 7.40
N ARG A 97 -8.78 -14.11 6.54
CA ARG A 97 -7.99 -15.34 6.67
C ARG A 97 -7.13 -15.36 7.94
N VAL A 98 -6.52 -14.24 8.29
CA VAL A 98 -5.63 -14.13 9.47
C VAL A 98 -6.32 -13.61 10.74
N LYS A 99 -7.65 -13.53 10.74
CA LYS A 99 -8.40 -12.93 11.85
C LYS A 99 -8.15 -13.67 13.17
N GLY A 100 -7.74 -12.93 14.20
CA GLY A 100 -7.50 -13.45 15.54
C GLY A 100 -6.14 -14.14 15.72
N MET A 101 -5.30 -14.18 14.68
CA MET A 101 -3.94 -14.70 14.77
C MET A 101 -2.98 -13.69 15.40
N THR A 102 -1.87 -14.19 15.97
CA THR A 102 -0.74 -13.32 16.31
C THR A 102 -0.09 -12.80 15.03
N ILE A 103 0.69 -11.71 15.10
CA ILE A 103 1.38 -11.19 13.91
C ILE A 103 2.33 -12.21 13.28
N SER A 104 2.96 -13.06 14.11
CA SER A 104 3.86 -14.12 13.64
C SER A 104 3.10 -15.23 12.91
N ASP A 105 1.98 -15.69 13.47
CA ASP A 105 1.15 -16.72 12.83
C ASP A 105 0.49 -16.18 11.56
N ALA A 106 0.04 -14.92 11.59
CA ALA A 106 -0.52 -14.25 10.42
C ALA A 106 0.50 -14.18 9.27
N ALA A 107 1.77 -13.86 9.56
CA ALA A 107 2.81 -13.81 8.53
C ALA A 107 3.05 -15.19 7.89
N LEU A 108 3.04 -16.26 8.69
CA LEU A 108 3.16 -17.63 8.18
C LEU A 108 1.93 -18.03 7.34
N GLU A 109 0.73 -17.68 7.81
CA GLU A 109 -0.51 -17.96 7.10
C GLU A 109 -0.60 -17.21 5.76
N ILE A 110 -0.15 -15.96 5.70
CA ILE A 110 -0.03 -15.21 4.44
C ILE A 110 0.98 -15.87 3.50
N ASN A 111 2.10 -16.39 4.01
CA ASN A 111 3.05 -17.13 3.20
C ASN A 111 2.43 -18.42 2.62
N HIS A 112 1.64 -19.16 3.42
CA HIS A 112 0.88 -20.30 2.93
C HIS A 112 -0.15 -19.89 1.85
N TRP A 113 -0.87 -18.79 2.05
CA TRP A 113 -1.78 -18.26 1.03
C TRP A 113 -1.04 -17.92 -0.27
N CYS A 114 0.14 -17.29 -0.21
CA CYS A 114 0.94 -16.99 -1.39
C CYS A 114 1.32 -18.27 -2.15
N HIS A 115 1.67 -19.34 -1.44
CA HIS A 115 1.97 -20.65 -2.02
C HIS A 115 0.74 -21.28 -2.71
N GLU A 116 -0.47 -21.03 -2.21
CA GLU A 116 -1.71 -21.44 -2.89
C GLU A 116 -1.96 -20.65 -4.18
N GLN A 117 -1.47 -19.41 -4.28
CA GLN A 117 -1.75 -18.53 -5.41
C GLN A 117 -0.78 -18.70 -6.57
N ALA A 118 0.48 -19.08 -6.33
CA ALA A 118 1.48 -19.14 -7.39
C ALA A 118 2.52 -20.24 -7.16
N THR A 119 2.95 -20.86 -8.25
CA THR A 119 4.07 -21.81 -8.29
C THR A 119 5.24 -21.26 -9.08
N TYR A 120 6.46 -21.55 -8.62
CA TYR A 120 7.67 -21.06 -9.24
C TYR A 120 7.79 -21.43 -10.73
N GLN A 121 7.98 -20.44 -11.59
CA GLN A 121 8.29 -20.61 -13.01
C GLN A 121 9.24 -19.50 -13.50
N PRO A 122 10.37 -19.83 -14.15
CA PRO A 122 11.24 -18.84 -14.76
C PRO A 122 10.50 -17.96 -15.78
N SER A 123 10.78 -16.65 -15.78
CA SER A 123 10.15 -15.65 -16.63
C SER A 123 11.14 -14.52 -17.00
N ASP A 124 10.65 -13.49 -17.69
CA ASP A 124 11.41 -12.29 -18.04
C ASP A 124 11.87 -11.47 -16.82
N ALA A 125 12.86 -10.59 -17.01
CA ALA A 125 13.41 -9.72 -15.97
C ALA A 125 12.41 -8.68 -15.42
N ARG A 126 11.34 -8.34 -16.16
CA ARG A 126 10.26 -7.50 -15.65
C ARG A 126 9.32 -8.32 -14.76
N THR A 127 9.11 -7.87 -13.54
CA THR A 127 8.23 -8.53 -12.57
C THR A 127 6.76 -8.22 -12.87
N SER A 128 5.92 -9.26 -12.86
CA SER A 128 4.46 -9.11 -12.97
C SER A 128 3.87 -8.51 -11.68
N ALA A 129 2.78 -7.76 -11.85
CA ALA A 129 2.03 -7.19 -10.74
C ALA A 129 1.36 -8.28 -9.87
N PRO A 130 1.10 -8.05 -8.57
CA PRO A 130 0.50 -9.07 -7.69
C PRO A 130 -0.79 -9.69 -8.22
N MET A 131 -1.74 -8.90 -8.75
CA MET A 131 -2.97 -9.40 -9.36
C MET A 131 -2.68 -10.30 -10.56
N ALA A 132 -1.71 -9.90 -11.38
CA ALA A 132 -1.31 -10.67 -12.55
C ALA A 132 -0.69 -12.01 -12.13
N THR A 133 0.14 -12.03 -11.08
CA THR A 133 0.72 -13.25 -10.52
C THR A 133 -0.37 -14.21 -10.04
N VAL A 134 -1.34 -13.74 -9.25
CA VAL A 134 -2.46 -14.56 -8.77
C VAL A 134 -3.28 -15.12 -9.94
N ARG A 135 -3.58 -14.28 -10.94
CA ARG A 135 -4.36 -14.71 -12.12
C ARG A 135 -3.64 -15.74 -12.98
N ARG A 136 -2.32 -15.65 -13.09
CA ARG A 136 -1.51 -16.56 -13.90
C ARG A 136 -1.19 -17.86 -13.16
N GLY A 137 -1.14 -17.84 -11.84
CA GLY A 137 -0.78 -19.00 -11.02
C GLY A 137 0.71 -19.35 -11.05
N VAL A 138 1.55 -18.49 -11.66
CA VAL A 138 2.97 -18.76 -11.88
C VAL A 138 3.81 -17.48 -11.79
N GLY A 139 5.05 -17.61 -11.35
CA GLY A 139 6.00 -16.49 -11.28
C GLY A 139 7.39 -16.92 -10.82
N ARG A 140 8.44 -16.14 -11.08
CA ARG A 140 9.77 -16.38 -10.49
C ARG A 140 9.86 -15.69 -9.14
N CYS A 141 11.05 -15.70 -8.54
CA CYS A 141 11.32 -15.03 -7.27
C CYS A 141 10.88 -13.57 -7.21
N GLY A 142 10.88 -12.86 -8.36
CA GLY A 142 10.38 -11.50 -8.46
C GLY A 142 8.87 -11.42 -8.19
N GLU A 143 8.07 -12.17 -8.93
CA GLU A 143 6.61 -12.19 -8.77
C GLU A 143 6.19 -12.72 -7.40
N GLU A 144 6.84 -13.79 -6.92
CA GLU A 144 6.54 -14.38 -5.62
C GLU A 144 6.84 -13.40 -4.48
N SER A 145 7.98 -12.69 -4.53
CA SER A 145 8.33 -11.69 -3.51
C SER A 145 7.43 -10.45 -3.57
N VAL A 146 7.08 -9.98 -4.76
CA VAL A 146 6.15 -8.85 -4.94
C VAL A 146 4.76 -9.21 -4.43
N LEU A 147 4.26 -10.43 -4.72
CA LEU A 147 3.00 -10.92 -4.20
C LEU A 147 3.02 -11.03 -2.67
N ALA A 148 4.08 -11.62 -2.10
CA ALA A 148 4.19 -11.79 -0.65
C ALA A 148 4.24 -10.44 0.07
N VAL A 149 5.04 -9.49 -0.40
CA VAL A 149 5.10 -8.15 0.21
C VAL A 149 3.77 -7.43 0.08
N ALA A 150 3.10 -7.52 -1.08
CA ALA A 150 1.78 -6.91 -1.25
C ALA A 150 0.72 -7.53 -0.31
N ALA A 151 0.77 -8.85 -0.08
CA ALA A 151 -0.16 -9.56 0.80
C ALA A 151 0.10 -9.32 2.29
N LEU A 152 1.36 -9.07 2.67
CA LEU A 152 1.75 -8.76 4.05
C LEU A 152 1.45 -7.31 4.47
N ARG A 153 1.25 -6.41 3.51
CA ARG A 153 1.01 -4.96 3.72
C ARG A 153 -0.47 -4.63 3.85
#